data_AF-A0A1E7PAA9-F1
#
_entry.id   AF-A0A1E7PAA9-F1
#
_cell.length_a   1.000
_cell.length_b   1.000
_cell.length_c   1.000
_cell.angle_alpha   90.00
_cell.angle_beta   90.00
_cell.angle_gamma   90.00
#
_symmetry.space_group_name_H-M   'P 1'
#
loop_
_entity.id
_entity.type
_entity.pdbx_description
1 polymer ?
#
loop_
_entity_poly.entity_id
_entity_poly.type
_entity_poly.pdbx_seq_one_letter_code
_entity_poly.pdbx_strand_id
1 'polypeptide(L)'
;MKKIKKIIQIGMIGGLAAVAGGALAGCGSNNDNADTLNQAANAQGAFVIIEETAPGQYKIKDQYPSDETRVVLKDLNGTERILSKEEMDALIKEEAAKIDNGTSNLTKDNGQISSGGLSLGETLLASAAGAILGSWIGSKLFNNQNFANQQRGAFSNQSAYQRSVNSFNKAGTTSSASSAKKSGFFGGGSKATSSSSSFGS
;
A
#
# COMPACT_ATOMS: atom_id res chain seq x y z
N MET A 1 -6.26 -38.76 -43.51
CA MET A 1 -7.10 -37.87 -42.67
C MET A 1 -6.22 -37.25 -41.59
N LYS A 2 -6.05 -35.92 -41.57
CA LYS A 2 -5.16 -35.22 -40.61
C LYS A 2 -5.94 -34.83 -39.35
N LYS A 3 -5.50 -35.24 -38.16
CA LYS A 3 -6.07 -34.81 -36.86
C LYS A 3 -5.23 -33.67 -36.28
N ILE A 4 -5.76 -32.46 -36.30
CA ILE A 4 -5.14 -31.28 -35.69
C ILE A 4 -5.51 -31.26 -34.20
N LYS A 5 -4.53 -31.30 -33.30
CA LYS A 5 -4.77 -31.06 -31.87
C LYS A 5 -4.97 -29.55 -31.66
N LYS A 6 -6.16 -29.13 -31.19
CA LYS A 6 -6.38 -27.75 -30.76
C LYS A 6 -5.65 -27.52 -29.43
N ILE A 7 -4.66 -26.64 -29.43
CA ILE A 7 -4.11 -26.05 -28.20
C ILE A 7 -5.01 -24.87 -27.86
N ILE A 8 -5.74 -24.96 -26.74
CA ILE A 8 -6.48 -23.81 -26.20
C ILE A 8 -5.47 -22.97 -25.42
N GLN A 9 -4.83 -22.01 -26.09
CA GLN A 9 -4.17 -20.91 -25.37
C GLN A 9 -5.28 -20.01 -24.81
N ILE A 10 -5.53 -20.12 -23.50
CA ILE A 10 -6.24 -19.09 -22.76
C ILE A 10 -5.28 -17.89 -22.69
N GLY A 11 -5.45 -16.97 -23.63
CA GLY A 11 -4.77 -15.69 -23.56
C GLY A 11 -5.28 -14.94 -22.34
N MET A 12 -4.41 -14.72 -21.36
CA MET A 12 -4.64 -13.72 -20.32
C MET A 12 -4.81 -12.37 -21.01
N ILE A 13 -6.04 -11.87 -21.09
CA ILE A 13 -6.33 -10.47 -21.46
C ILE A 13 -6.00 -9.61 -20.23
N GLY A 14 -4.70 -9.54 -19.92
CA GLY A 14 -4.11 -8.65 -18.92
C GLY A 14 -4.00 -7.25 -19.50
N GLY A 15 -5.15 -6.60 -19.71
CA GLY A 15 -5.26 -5.28 -20.30
C GLY A 15 -5.41 -4.19 -19.25
N LEU A 16 -4.35 -3.85 -18.52
CA LEU A 16 -4.26 -2.55 -17.86
C LEU A 16 -2.80 -2.03 -17.86
N ALA A 17 -2.68 -0.74 -18.18
CA ALA A 17 -1.48 -0.04 -18.63
C ALA A 17 -0.18 -0.31 -17.86
N ALA A 18 0.90 -0.51 -18.61
CA ALA A 18 2.24 -0.23 -18.12
C ALA A 18 2.40 1.29 -17.92
N VAL A 19 2.56 1.74 -16.68
CA VAL A 19 3.02 3.10 -16.34
C VAL A 19 4.49 3.01 -15.93
N ALA A 20 5.28 3.99 -16.37
CA ALA A 20 6.72 3.86 -16.48
C ALA A 20 7.45 3.72 -15.13
N GLY A 21 8.45 2.84 -15.10
CA GLY A 21 9.52 2.93 -14.10
C GLY A 21 10.34 4.19 -14.34
N GLY A 22 10.25 5.15 -13.42
CA GLY A 22 11.02 6.39 -13.43
C GLY A 22 11.78 6.58 -12.12
N ALA A 23 13.08 6.34 -12.13
CA ALA A 23 13.97 6.66 -11.01
C ALA A 23 14.22 8.18 -10.93
N LEU A 24 13.18 8.94 -10.58
CA LEU A 24 13.27 10.38 -10.30
C LEU A 24 13.70 10.60 -8.85
N ALA A 25 14.99 10.38 -8.59
CA ALA A 25 15.66 11.03 -7.47
C ALA A 25 15.78 12.55 -7.79
N GLY A 26 14.68 13.28 -7.64
CA GLY A 26 14.54 14.67 -8.09
C GLY A 26 13.44 15.41 -7.32
N CYS A 27 13.85 16.16 -6.32
CA CYS A 27 13.09 17.07 -5.46
C CYS A 27 11.72 17.56 -6.00
N GLY A 28 10.61 17.09 -5.40
CA GLY A 28 9.28 17.67 -5.63
C GLY A 28 8.09 16.85 -5.09
N SER A 29 7.40 17.38 -4.07
CA SER A 29 5.96 17.16 -3.82
C SER A 29 5.41 15.76 -3.50
N ASN A 30 5.78 15.20 -2.34
CA ASN A 30 4.83 14.78 -1.28
C ASN A 30 3.49 14.04 -1.60
N ASN A 31 3.29 13.33 -2.72
CA ASN A 31 2.03 12.62 -2.99
C ASN A 31 2.14 11.12 -3.33
N ASP A 32 3.22 10.68 -3.98
CA ASP A 32 3.38 9.32 -4.57
C ASP A 32 3.26 8.15 -3.58
N ASN A 33 3.42 8.41 -2.29
CA ASN A 33 3.33 7.40 -1.22
C ASN A 33 1.90 6.89 -0.97
N ALA A 34 0.87 7.66 -1.36
CA ALA A 34 -0.52 7.23 -1.30
C ALA A 34 -0.84 6.30 -2.49
N ASP A 35 -0.53 6.74 -3.70
CA ASP A 35 -0.71 5.95 -4.92
C ASP A 35 0.04 4.62 -4.89
N THR A 36 1.29 4.58 -4.39
CA THR A 36 2.04 3.32 -4.26
C THR A 36 1.41 2.33 -3.27
N LEU A 37 0.81 2.80 -2.17
CA LEU A 37 0.01 1.94 -1.28
C LEU A 37 -1.23 1.39 -1.98
N ASN A 38 -2.01 2.26 -2.63
CA ASN A 38 -3.29 1.89 -3.24
C ASN A 38 -3.09 0.98 -4.47
N GLN A 39 -2.03 1.20 -5.24
CA GLN A 39 -1.71 0.44 -6.46
C GLN A 39 -1.08 -0.93 -6.13
N ALA A 40 -0.18 -0.99 -5.14
CA ALA A 40 0.37 -2.27 -4.68
C ALA A 40 -0.69 -3.15 -4.00
N ALA A 41 -1.61 -2.55 -3.24
CA ALA A 41 -2.73 -3.26 -2.64
C ALA A 41 -3.73 -3.80 -3.68
N ASN A 42 -3.97 -3.08 -4.79
CA ASN A 42 -4.78 -3.63 -5.89
C ASN A 42 -4.12 -4.85 -6.57
N ALA A 43 -2.78 -4.95 -6.55
CA ALA A 43 -2.05 -6.07 -7.11
C ALA A 43 -1.90 -7.27 -6.13
N GLN A 44 -1.95 -7.03 -4.82
CA GLN A 44 -1.69 -8.03 -3.78
C GLN A 44 -2.45 -7.68 -2.49
N GLY A 45 -3.03 -8.71 -1.85
CA GLY A 45 -3.82 -8.57 -0.62
C GLY A 45 -3.16 -7.76 0.50
N ALA A 46 -3.96 -7.33 1.47
CA ALA A 46 -3.49 -6.52 2.60
C ALA A 46 -3.84 -7.14 3.95
N PHE A 47 -2.83 -7.38 4.79
CA PHE A 47 -3.01 -7.62 6.22
C PHE A 47 -2.97 -6.28 6.95
N VAL A 48 -4.08 -5.85 7.54
CA VAL A 48 -4.23 -4.54 8.18
C VAL A 48 -4.55 -4.72 9.66
N ILE A 49 -3.85 -3.99 10.53
CA ILE A 49 -4.16 -3.92 11.97
C ILE A 49 -4.72 -2.53 12.26
N ILE A 50 -5.99 -2.47 12.65
CA ILE A 50 -6.70 -1.26 13.07
C ILE A 50 -6.82 -1.28 14.60
N GLU A 51 -6.50 -0.19 15.27
CA GLU A 51 -6.67 -0.01 16.71
C GLU A 51 -7.69 1.09 17.02
N GLU A 52 -8.64 0.83 17.92
CA GLU A 52 -9.54 1.83 18.47
C GLU A 52 -8.77 2.71 19.46
N THR A 53 -8.68 4.01 19.18
CA THR A 53 -7.92 4.97 20.01
C THR A 53 -8.81 5.75 20.97
N ALA A 54 -10.10 5.86 20.67
CA ALA A 54 -11.15 6.42 21.51
C ALA A 54 -12.50 5.84 21.03
N PRO A 55 -13.60 5.90 21.81
CA PRO A 55 -14.87 5.29 21.43
C PRO A 55 -15.33 5.72 20.03
N GLY A 56 -15.38 4.77 19.08
CA GLY A 56 -15.77 5.03 17.69
C GLY A 56 -14.70 5.71 16.82
N GLN A 57 -13.46 5.87 17.31
CA GLN A 57 -12.33 6.46 16.59
C GLN A 57 -11.22 5.43 16.39
N TYR A 58 -10.82 5.20 15.15
CA TYR A 58 -9.95 4.10 14.77
C TYR A 58 -8.73 4.58 14.00
N LYS A 59 -7.58 3.93 14.21
CA LYS A 59 -6.34 4.21 13.50
C LYS A 59 -5.65 2.95 12.99
N ILE A 60 -4.94 3.05 11.88
CA ILE A 60 -4.10 1.96 11.34
C ILE A 60 -2.83 1.89 12.20
N LYS A 61 -2.66 0.78 12.93
CA LYS A 61 -1.49 0.52 13.75
C LYS A 61 -0.28 0.17 12.90
N ASP A 62 -0.47 -0.78 11.99
CA ASP A 62 0.48 -1.27 10.99
C ASP A 62 -0.31 -2.01 9.89
N GLN A 63 0.24 -2.08 8.68
CA GLN A 63 -0.31 -2.90 7.59
C GLN A 63 0.80 -3.42 6.67
N TYR A 64 0.57 -4.59 6.07
CA TYR A 64 1.55 -5.32 5.27
C TYR A 64 0.89 -5.94 4.03
N PRO A 65 1.63 -6.11 2.92
CA PRO A 65 1.18 -6.93 1.80
C PRO A 65 1.05 -8.40 2.23
N SER A 66 0.04 -9.09 1.70
CA SER A 66 -0.33 -10.47 1.97
C SER A 66 -1.02 -11.07 0.74
N ASP A 67 -1.22 -12.38 0.69
CA ASP A 67 -1.92 -13.00 -0.46
C ASP A 67 -3.45 -12.82 -0.38
N GLU A 68 -3.98 -12.63 0.84
CA GLU A 68 -5.40 -12.38 1.12
C GLU A 68 -5.59 -11.06 1.88
N THR A 69 -6.78 -10.45 1.77
CA THR A 69 -7.12 -9.26 2.55
C THR A 69 -7.70 -9.68 3.89
N ARG A 70 -7.04 -9.29 4.99
CA ARG A 70 -7.44 -9.63 6.35
C ARG A 70 -7.26 -8.42 7.26
N VAL A 71 -8.31 -8.06 8.00
CA VAL A 71 -8.30 -6.90 8.88
C VAL A 71 -8.49 -7.36 10.32
N VAL A 72 -7.53 -7.04 11.17
CA VAL A 72 -7.59 -7.24 12.61
C VAL A 72 -8.01 -5.91 13.24
N LEU A 73 -9.14 -5.91 13.94
CA LEU A 73 -9.56 -4.81 14.81
C LEU A 73 -9.09 -5.10 16.24
N LYS A 74 -8.44 -4.12 16.85
CA LYS A 74 -8.04 -4.09 18.25
C LYS A 74 -8.89 -3.05 19.00
N ASP A 75 -9.76 -3.52 19.88
CA ASP A 75 -10.67 -2.67 20.65
C ASP A 75 -9.92 -1.96 21.80
N LEU A 76 -10.53 -0.95 22.42
CA LEU A 76 -9.95 -0.21 23.58
C LEU A 76 -9.52 -1.11 24.75
N ASN A 77 -10.16 -2.27 24.92
CA ASN A 77 -9.84 -3.27 25.96
C ASN A 77 -8.59 -4.10 25.63
N GLY A 78 -7.96 -3.89 24.48
CA GLY A 78 -6.82 -4.65 23.99
C GLY A 78 -7.19 -5.97 23.30
N THR A 79 -8.46 -6.36 23.31
CA THR A 79 -9.03 -7.51 22.58
C THR A 79 -8.83 -7.35 21.08
N GLU A 80 -8.37 -8.40 20.41
CA GLU A 80 -8.16 -8.43 18.96
C GLU A 80 -9.15 -9.40 18.31
N ARG A 81 -9.87 -8.92 17.29
CA ARG A 81 -10.80 -9.72 16.48
C ARG A 81 -10.56 -9.51 14.99
N ILE A 82 -10.79 -10.54 14.19
CA ILE A 82 -10.69 -10.44 12.73
C ILE A 82 -12.08 -10.05 12.20
N LEU A 83 -12.15 -9.01 11.36
CA LEU A 83 -13.39 -8.63 10.70
C LEU A 83 -13.77 -9.66 9.63
N SER A 84 -15.05 -10.04 9.59
CA SER A 84 -15.59 -10.88 8.53
C SER A 84 -15.66 -10.11 7.20
N LYS A 85 -15.79 -10.83 6.08
CA LYS A 85 -15.96 -10.18 4.77
C LYS A 85 -17.24 -9.36 4.72
N GLU A 86 -18.31 -9.89 5.29
CA GLU A 86 -19.62 -9.25 5.37
C GLU A 86 -19.59 -7.99 6.23
N GLU A 87 -18.84 -8.00 7.36
CA GLU A 87 -18.59 -6.80 8.17
C GLU A 87 -17.84 -5.73 7.37
N MET A 88 -16.75 -6.10 6.68
CA MET A 88 -15.96 -5.17 5.87
C MET A 88 -16.78 -4.58 4.71
N ASP A 89 -17.50 -5.42 3.97
CA ASP A 89 -18.35 -5.00 2.85
C ASP A 89 -19.50 -4.08 3.32
N ALA A 90 -20.08 -4.33 4.49
CA ALA A 90 -21.11 -3.48 5.09
C ALA A 90 -20.55 -2.10 5.50
N LEU A 91 -19.41 -2.07 6.19
CA LEU A 91 -18.72 -0.83 6.59
C LEU A 91 -18.34 0.03 5.38
N ILE A 92 -17.81 -0.59 4.33
CA ILE A 92 -17.42 0.11 3.10
C ILE A 92 -18.64 0.61 2.35
N LYS A 93 -19.74 -0.15 2.30
CA LYS A 93 -20.98 0.29 1.66
C LYS A 93 -21.63 1.48 2.38
N GLU A 94 -21.59 1.50 3.71
CA GLU A 94 -22.05 2.63 4.51
C GLU A 94 -21.19 3.88 4.25
N GLU A 95 -19.86 3.71 4.24
CA GLU A 95 -18.94 4.81 4.01
C GLU A 95 -18.98 5.34 2.57
N ALA A 96 -19.16 4.46 1.58
CA ALA A 96 -19.33 4.84 0.19
C ALA A 96 -20.57 5.74 -0.01
N ALA A 97 -21.68 5.45 0.67
CA ALA A 97 -22.85 6.31 0.65
C ALA A 97 -22.55 7.69 1.24
N LYS A 98 -21.68 7.81 2.26
CA LYS A 98 -21.24 9.11 2.78
C LYS A 98 -20.31 9.84 1.80
N ILE A 99 -19.44 9.11 1.09
CA ILE A 99 -18.57 9.68 0.05
C ILE A 99 -19.41 10.20 -1.13
N ASP A 100 -20.40 9.44 -1.59
CA ASP A 100 -21.31 9.85 -2.65
C ASP A 100 -22.18 11.06 -2.27
N ASN A 101 -22.56 11.17 -0.99
CA ASN A 101 -23.24 12.35 -0.44
C ASN A 101 -22.29 13.52 -0.08
N GLY A 102 -20.98 13.38 -0.24
CA GLY A 102 -19.99 14.39 0.16
C GLY A 102 -19.83 14.61 1.67
N THR A 103 -20.36 13.69 2.49
CA THR A 103 -20.39 13.79 3.96
C THR A 103 -19.34 12.93 4.68
N SER A 104 -18.57 12.11 3.95
CA SER A 104 -17.41 11.37 4.49
C SER A 104 -16.29 12.33 4.90
N ASN A 105 -15.57 12.05 5.99
CA ASN A 105 -14.42 12.85 6.38
C ASN A 105 -13.27 12.69 5.38
N LEU A 106 -13.15 11.51 4.74
CA LEU A 106 -12.09 11.17 3.77
C LEU A 106 -12.02 12.10 2.54
N THR A 107 -13.13 12.72 2.16
CA THR A 107 -13.24 13.53 0.93
C THR A 107 -13.64 14.99 1.16
N LYS A 108 -13.85 15.44 2.41
CA LYS A 108 -14.21 16.83 2.71
C LYS A 108 -13.06 17.79 2.40
N ASP A 109 -13.34 18.80 1.57
CA ASP A 109 -12.41 19.89 1.22
C ASP A 109 -12.15 20.91 2.34
N ASN A 110 -12.77 20.75 3.51
CA ASN A 110 -12.55 21.66 4.62
C ASN A 110 -11.30 21.22 5.39
N GLY A 111 -10.16 21.89 5.15
CA GLY A 111 -8.79 21.50 5.53
C GLY A 111 -8.45 21.34 7.02
N GLN A 112 -9.44 21.11 7.88
CA GLN A 112 -9.24 20.51 9.19
C GLN A 112 -9.05 18.99 9.02
N ILE A 113 -7.83 18.50 9.26
CA ILE A 113 -7.60 17.09 9.62
C ILE A 113 -8.62 16.74 10.70
N SER A 114 -9.39 15.66 10.52
CA SER A 114 -10.48 15.30 11.43
C SER A 114 -9.97 15.17 12.87
N SER A 115 -10.23 16.21 13.68
CA SER A 115 -9.81 16.28 15.08
C SER A 115 -10.55 15.25 15.95
N GLY A 116 -11.67 14.71 15.44
CA GLY A 116 -12.46 13.65 16.06
C GLY A 116 -12.11 12.24 15.56
N GLY A 117 -10.96 12.04 14.92
CA GLY A 117 -10.54 10.74 14.40
C GLY A 117 -11.29 10.32 13.13
N LEU A 118 -11.10 9.05 12.74
CA LEU A 118 -11.77 8.41 11.61
C LEU A 118 -12.65 7.25 12.11
N SER A 119 -13.78 7.03 11.45
CA SER A 119 -14.65 5.87 11.71
C SER A 119 -13.98 4.56 11.26
N LEU A 120 -14.49 3.39 11.70
CA LEU A 120 -13.93 2.10 11.28
C LEU A 120 -13.99 1.92 9.75
N GLY A 121 -15.09 2.37 9.13
CA GLY A 121 -15.24 2.37 7.66
C GLY A 121 -14.25 3.32 6.99
N GLU A 122 -14.06 4.53 7.53
CA GLU A 122 -13.11 5.51 7.01
C GLU A 122 -11.66 5.02 7.12
N THR A 123 -11.28 4.44 8.27
CA THR A 123 -9.95 3.89 8.52
C THR A 123 -9.69 2.64 7.68
N LEU A 124 -10.71 1.79 7.49
CA LEU A 124 -10.64 0.65 6.57
C LEU A 124 -10.42 1.12 5.12
N LEU A 125 -11.13 2.16 4.68
CA LEU A 125 -11.00 2.70 3.33
C LEU A 125 -9.68 3.47 3.11
N ALA A 126 -9.16 4.14 4.14
CA ALA A 126 -7.84 4.74 4.17
C ALA A 126 -6.70 3.69 4.18
N SER A 127 -6.96 2.47 4.64
CA SER A 127 -5.97 1.39 4.63
C SER A 127 -5.78 0.77 3.25
N ALA A 128 -4.75 -0.06 3.09
CA ALA A 128 -4.55 -0.84 1.86
C ALA A 128 -5.75 -1.76 1.53
N ALA A 129 -6.49 -2.26 2.52
CA ALA A 129 -7.70 -3.06 2.27
C ALA A 129 -8.81 -2.24 1.56
N GLY A 130 -8.84 -0.92 1.80
CA GLY A 130 -9.74 0.02 1.13
C GLY A 130 -9.53 0.11 -0.37
N ALA A 131 -8.28 -0.03 -0.84
CA ALA A 131 -7.97 -0.03 -2.27
C ALA A 131 -8.48 -1.28 -3.00
N ILE A 132 -8.57 -2.41 -2.29
CA ILE A 132 -9.03 -3.69 -2.81
C ILE A 132 -10.57 -3.74 -2.83
N LEU A 133 -11.16 -3.53 -1.65
CA LEU A 133 -12.60 -3.67 -1.41
C LEU A 133 -13.39 -2.46 -1.93
N GLY A 134 -12.81 -1.26 -1.83
CA GLY A 134 -13.36 0.00 -2.34
C GLY A 134 -12.91 0.34 -3.76
N SER A 135 -12.46 -0.62 -4.57
CA SER A 135 -11.99 -0.40 -5.95
C SER A 135 -12.99 0.37 -6.83
N TRP A 136 -14.30 0.20 -6.60
CA TRP A 136 -15.37 0.97 -7.27
C TRP A 136 -15.50 2.43 -6.80
N ILE A 137 -15.06 2.73 -5.58
CA ILE A 137 -15.03 4.06 -4.95
C ILE A 137 -13.69 4.76 -5.25
N GLY A 138 -12.66 3.99 -5.56
CA GLY A 138 -11.27 4.43 -5.70
C GLY A 138 -11.08 5.62 -6.64
N SER A 139 -11.84 5.72 -7.74
CA SER A 139 -11.78 6.88 -8.64
C SER A 139 -12.19 8.20 -8.00
N LYS A 140 -13.04 8.19 -6.96
CA LYS A 140 -13.45 9.39 -6.20
C LYS A 140 -12.48 9.73 -5.07
N LEU A 141 -11.85 8.72 -4.48
CA LEU A 141 -10.96 8.86 -3.34
C LEU A 141 -9.51 9.10 -3.75
N PHE A 142 -8.93 8.23 -4.57
CA PHE A 142 -7.51 8.27 -4.91
C PHE A 142 -7.17 9.44 -5.83
N ASN A 143 -8.15 9.97 -6.58
CA ASN A 143 -8.01 11.21 -7.34
C ASN A 143 -8.21 12.49 -6.49
N ASN A 144 -8.43 12.37 -5.18
CA ASN A 144 -8.65 13.51 -4.27
C ASN A 144 -7.43 13.72 -3.36
N GLN A 145 -6.81 14.91 -3.41
CA GLN A 145 -5.64 15.20 -2.57
C GLN A 145 -5.97 15.23 -1.06
N ASN A 146 -7.21 15.53 -0.68
CA ASN A 146 -7.64 15.44 0.72
C ASN A 146 -7.54 13.99 1.23
N PHE A 147 -7.88 13.00 0.38
CA PHE A 147 -7.75 11.59 0.74
C PHE A 147 -6.30 11.19 1.02
N ALA A 148 -5.34 11.61 0.20
CA ALA A 148 -3.92 11.30 0.43
C ALA A 148 -3.40 11.87 1.77
N ASN A 149 -3.92 13.02 2.20
CA ASN A 149 -3.62 13.62 3.50
C ASN A 149 -4.35 12.90 4.65
N GLN A 150 -5.63 12.56 4.47
CA GLN A 150 -6.43 11.78 5.41
C GLN A 150 -5.84 10.38 5.63
N GLN A 151 -5.39 9.71 4.56
CA GLN A 151 -4.73 8.41 4.57
C GLN A 151 -3.46 8.42 5.42
N ARG A 152 -2.70 9.51 5.47
CA ARG A 152 -1.55 9.66 6.39
C ARG A 152 -1.98 9.86 7.83
N GLY A 153 -3.04 10.66 8.06
CA GLY A 153 -3.61 10.90 9.39
C GLY A 153 -4.31 9.68 10.02
N ALA A 154 -4.75 8.74 9.18
CA ALA A 154 -5.36 7.47 9.56
C ALA A 154 -4.42 6.55 10.35
N PHE A 155 -3.10 6.68 10.18
CA PHE A 155 -2.12 5.87 10.92
C PHE A 155 -1.95 6.38 12.34
N SER A 156 -1.68 5.47 13.28
CA SER A 156 -1.40 5.86 14.68
C SER A 156 -0.09 6.63 14.83
N ASN A 157 0.84 6.47 13.88
CA ASN A 157 2.11 7.18 13.82
C ASN A 157 2.70 7.22 12.39
N GLN A 158 3.50 8.24 12.07
CA GLN A 158 4.14 8.35 10.75
C GLN A 158 5.09 7.19 10.43
N SER A 159 5.73 6.59 11.43
CA SER A 159 6.65 5.46 11.21
C SER A 159 5.90 4.21 10.71
N ALA A 160 4.69 3.96 11.19
CA ALA A 160 3.82 2.90 10.69
C ALA A 160 3.39 3.14 9.23
N TYR A 161 3.04 4.39 8.87
CA TYR A 161 2.78 4.76 7.47
C TYR A 161 4.00 4.48 6.59
N GLN A 162 5.19 4.95 6.98
CA GLN A 162 6.43 4.73 6.22
C GLN A 162 6.81 3.25 6.12
N ARG A 163 6.69 2.47 7.21
CA ARG A 163 6.87 1.00 7.19
C ARG A 163 5.94 0.35 6.17
N SER A 164 4.67 0.73 6.19
CA SER A 164 3.64 0.23 5.28
C SER A 164 4.01 0.52 3.83
N VAL A 165 4.23 1.80 3.49
CA VAL A 165 4.64 2.23 2.14
C VAL A 165 5.87 1.44 1.65
N ASN A 166 6.90 1.30 2.49
CA ASN A 166 8.11 0.57 2.16
C ASN A 166 7.85 -0.93 1.94
N SER A 167 7.00 -1.56 2.75
CA SER A 167 6.61 -2.97 2.60
C SER A 167 5.86 -3.21 1.30
N PHE A 168 4.89 -2.36 0.96
CA PHE A 168 4.11 -2.46 -0.28
C PHE A 168 4.97 -2.18 -1.53
N ASN A 169 5.85 -1.18 -1.50
CA ASN A 169 6.84 -0.96 -2.57
C ASN A 169 7.81 -2.15 -2.75
N LYS A 170 8.22 -2.79 -1.65
CA LYS A 170 9.07 -3.98 -1.70
C LYS A 170 8.32 -5.20 -2.26
N ALA A 171 7.02 -5.35 -2.00
CA ALA A 171 6.21 -6.39 -2.63
C ALA A 171 6.09 -6.17 -4.14
N GLY A 172 5.67 -4.96 -4.57
CA GLY A 172 5.54 -4.62 -5.99
C GLY A 172 6.84 -4.75 -6.79
N THR A 173 8.00 -4.43 -6.19
CA THR A 173 9.31 -4.62 -6.84
C THR A 173 9.76 -6.08 -6.90
N THR A 174 9.22 -6.99 -6.09
CA THR A 174 9.56 -8.42 -6.14
C THR A 174 9.06 -9.06 -7.45
N SER A 175 7.94 -8.58 -8.00
CA SER A 175 7.40 -8.97 -9.31
C SER A 175 8.29 -8.57 -10.51
N SER A 176 9.22 -7.62 -10.31
CA SER A 176 10.17 -7.14 -11.33
C SER A 176 11.61 -7.59 -11.07
N ALA A 177 11.87 -8.37 -10.01
CA ALA A 177 13.22 -8.74 -9.57
C ALA A 177 13.79 -9.99 -10.28
N SER A 178 13.36 -10.30 -11.50
CA SER A 178 14.13 -11.15 -12.40
C SER A 178 15.32 -10.35 -12.95
N SER A 179 16.50 -10.57 -12.36
CA SER A 179 17.82 -10.11 -12.82
C SER A 179 18.19 -8.62 -12.68
N ALA A 180 18.43 -8.17 -11.45
CA ALA A 180 19.33 -7.04 -11.17
C ALA A 180 20.26 -7.33 -9.99
N LYS A 181 21.54 -7.61 -10.28
CA LYS A 181 22.63 -7.68 -9.29
C LYS A 181 23.20 -6.27 -9.04
N LYS A 182 23.82 -6.05 -7.86
CA LYS A 182 24.70 -4.88 -7.51
C LYS A 182 23.89 -3.60 -7.22
N SER A 183 24.14 -2.78 -6.17
CA SER A 183 25.09 -2.77 -5.03
C SER A 183 24.53 -1.82 -3.94
N GLY A 184 24.95 -1.80 -2.66
CA GLY A 184 26.00 -2.57 -1.95
C GLY A 184 26.89 -1.66 -1.07
N PHE A 185 26.83 -1.78 0.26
CA PHE A 185 27.48 -0.87 1.23
C PHE A 185 28.47 -1.55 2.21
N PHE A 186 28.79 -2.83 2.02
CA PHE A 186 29.75 -3.55 2.87
C PHE A 186 30.71 -4.35 1.97
N GLY A 187 31.95 -3.91 1.85
CA GLY A 187 32.91 -4.51 0.91
C GLY A 187 34.27 -3.80 0.78
N GLY A 188 34.64 -2.93 1.73
CA GLY A 188 35.98 -2.35 1.80
C GLY A 188 36.99 -3.35 2.38
N GLY A 189 37.41 -4.34 1.58
CA GLY A 189 38.27 -5.43 2.04
C GLY A 189 39.34 -5.83 1.02
N SER A 190 40.58 -5.48 1.32
CA SER A 190 41.82 -6.11 0.82
C SER A 190 42.12 -6.10 -0.67
N LYS A 191 43.05 -5.22 -1.08
CA LYS A 191 44.10 -5.60 -2.03
C LYS A 191 45.43 -4.93 -1.68
N ALA A 192 46.25 -5.63 -0.90
CA ALA A 192 47.66 -5.28 -0.76
C ALA A 192 48.37 -5.52 -2.10
N THR A 193 48.97 -4.49 -2.67
CA THR A 193 49.81 -4.60 -3.87
C THR A 193 51.24 -4.91 -3.47
N SER A 194 51.68 -6.14 -3.69
CA SER A 194 53.08 -6.54 -3.56
C SER A 194 53.93 -5.89 -4.65
N SER A 195 54.70 -4.86 -4.32
CA SER A 195 55.69 -4.26 -5.23
C SER A 195 57.00 -5.03 -5.18
N SER A 196 57.27 -5.86 -6.20
CA SER A 196 58.57 -6.48 -6.41
C SER A 196 59.52 -5.50 -7.11
N SER A 197 60.42 -4.85 -6.37
CA SER A 197 61.53 -4.08 -6.93
C SER A 197 62.77 -4.96 -7.06
N SER A 198 63.19 -5.25 -8.29
CA SER A 198 64.43 -6.01 -8.55
C SER A 198 65.66 -5.12 -8.36
N PHE A 199 66.73 -5.69 -7.80
CA PHE A 199 68.08 -5.12 -7.84
C PHE A 199 68.69 -5.39 -9.22
N GLY A 200 69.47 -4.44 -9.77
CA GLY A 200 70.23 -4.66 -11.01
C GLY A 200 71.00 -3.44 -11.49
N SER A 201 72.32 -3.45 -11.18
CA SER A 201 73.44 -2.76 -11.86
C SER A 201 73.31 -1.28 -12.22
#